data_AF-A0A5L8Z962-F1
#
_entry.id   AF-A0A5L8Z962-F1
#
_cell.length_a   1.000
_cell.length_b   1.000
_cell.length_c   1.000
_cell.angle_alpha   90.00
_cell.angle_beta   90.00
_cell.angle_gamma   90.00
#
_symmetry.space_group_name_H-M   'P 1'
#
loop_
_entity.id
_entity.type
_entity.pdbx_description
1 polymer ?
#
loop_
_entity_poly.entity_id
_entity_poly.type
_entity_poly.pdbx_seq_one_letter_code
_entity_poly.pdbx_strand_id
1 'polypeptide(L)'
;LKLIYISPHGVGAAAFVGYLYFCDVFCQPSWNMPLDSKERYIEYFTYLSEGKYQYYGVNISEFGVKDMEKYLHLLGEDTPVIIGTRDSIGILKHCIGRNWDKHIISFNQEFNLGHDFRDYTRHITHKDMEIKVDFKDLENSFTSTKILPFFHNITPIDCEEILPHKALETMQKLAAKFHFNPPKNKTYFQNYEFKGYLRYILPLILYANEKDPIFSLEKSVKETPLDRENSFVFIINQNSETYEEYENIFKELSDDPISQNLGVYVKKEDLKRIDKEFYAKIKGYLSEFIAEIIRVTKEAEEKILKEKDVLAFLKEHRDISLKFKKMCDEELKYFKQNHPNLVNSWHYYKEFEKLCETFAIN
;
A
#
# COMPACT_ATOMS: atom_id res chain seq x y z
N LEU A 1 -18.81 15.78 -6.78
CA LEU A 1 -18.24 14.46 -6.42
C LEU A 1 -18.09 13.65 -7.70
N LYS A 2 -16.91 13.07 -7.95
CA LYS A 2 -16.60 12.32 -9.18
C LYS A 2 -16.92 10.84 -9.05
N LEU A 3 -16.55 10.24 -7.91
CA LEU A 3 -16.78 8.83 -7.61
C LEU A 3 -16.73 8.58 -6.10
N ILE A 4 -17.24 7.43 -5.69
CA ILE A 4 -17.02 6.86 -4.36
C ILE A 4 -16.11 5.65 -4.55
N TYR A 5 -15.05 5.56 -3.74
CA TYR A 5 -14.21 4.38 -3.65
C TYR A 5 -14.48 3.66 -2.32
N ILE A 6 -15.16 2.53 -2.40
CA ILE A 6 -15.35 1.62 -1.28
C ILE A 6 -14.14 0.69 -1.23
N SER A 7 -13.38 0.76 -0.14
CA SER A 7 -12.13 0.04 0.04
C SER A 7 -12.15 -0.77 1.33
N PRO A 8 -12.78 -1.96 1.33
CA PRO A 8 -12.68 -2.88 2.46
C PRO A 8 -11.21 -3.19 2.76
N HIS A 9 -10.86 -3.51 4.02
CA HIS A 9 -9.47 -3.83 4.32
C HIS A 9 -8.99 -5.06 3.52
N GLY A 10 -7.69 -5.06 3.18
CA GLY A 10 -7.08 -6.15 2.42
C GLY A 10 -7.20 -6.10 0.90
N VAL A 11 -7.88 -5.10 0.31
CA VAL A 11 -8.10 -5.00 -1.14
C VAL A 11 -7.13 -4.07 -1.88
N GLY A 12 -6.03 -3.66 -1.24
CA GLY A 12 -5.02 -2.77 -1.85
C GLY A 12 -5.38 -1.27 -1.84
N ALA A 13 -6.21 -0.85 -0.88
CA ALA A 13 -6.72 0.51 -0.76
C ALA A 13 -5.66 1.62 -0.83
N ALA A 14 -4.53 1.44 -0.13
CA ALA A 14 -3.46 2.43 -0.10
C ALA A 14 -2.85 2.68 -1.50
N ALA A 15 -2.64 1.63 -2.28
CA ALA A 15 -2.14 1.73 -3.65
C ALA A 15 -3.16 2.43 -4.55
N PHE A 16 -4.43 2.01 -4.48
CA PHE A 16 -5.48 2.55 -5.33
C PHE A 16 -5.79 4.03 -5.09
N VAL A 17 -5.75 4.48 -3.82
CA VAL A 17 -5.84 5.92 -3.51
C VAL A 17 -4.67 6.70 -4.11
N GLY A 18 -3.45 6.15 -4.05
CA GLY A 18 -2.29 6.73 -4.75
C GLY A 18 -2.49 6.80 -6.26
N TYR A 19 -3.05 5.76 -6.86
CA TYR A 19 -3.36 5.71 -8.30
C TYR A 19 -4.40 6.77 -8.70
N LEU A 20 -5.43 6.98 -7.90
CA LEU A 20 -6.42 8.05 -8.09
C LEU A 20 -5.75 9.44 -8.04
N TYR A 21 -4.84 9.65 -7.09
CA TYR A 21 -4.06 10.90 -7.00
C TYR A 21 -3.24 11.16 -8.27
N PHE A 22 -2.56 10.15 -8.82
CA PHE A 22 -1.84 10.25 -10.10
C PHE A 22 -2.74 10.36 -11.34
N CYS A 23 -4.06 10.37 -11.14
CA CYS A 23 -5.10 10.63 -12.14
C CYS A 23 -5.87 11.94 -11.83
N ASP A 24 -5.34 12.81 -10.97
CA ASP A 24 -5.94 14.07 -10.48
C ASP A 24 -7.28 13.91 -9.74
N VAL A 25 -7.54 12.72 -9.20
CA VAL A 25 -8.68 12.46 -8.33
C VAL A 25 -8.21 12.50 -6.88
N PHE A 26 -8.51 13.61 -6.20
CA PHE A 26 -8.25 13.71 -4.77
C PHE A 26 -9.27 12.87 -4.00
N CYS A 27 -8.79 11.87 -3.28
CA CYS A 27 -9.61 10.96 -2.49
C CYS A 27 -8.92 10.76 -1.14
N GLN A 28 -9.40 11.45 -0.11
CA GLN A 28 -8.79 11.40 1.22
C GLN A 28 -8.90 9.97 1.79
N PRO A 29 -7.81 9.35 2.28
CA PRO A 29 -7.89 8.00 2.84
C PRO A 29 -8.83 7.91 4.04
N SER A 30 -9.79 6.98 4.04
CA SER A 30 -10.80 6.87 5.09
C SER A 30 -10.22 6.60 6.49
N TRP A 31 -9.07 5.94 6.59
CA TRP A 31 -8.40 5.66 7.86
C TRP A 31 -7.71 6.89 8.47
N ASN A 32 -7.61 8.00 7.73
CA ASN A 32 -7.15 9.29 8.25
C ASN A 32 -8.32 10.20 8.65
N MET A 33 -9.57 9.76 8.49
CA MET A 33 -10.77 10.56 8.73
C MET A 33 -11.35 10.31 10.13
N PRO A 34 -12.05 11.29 10.73
CA PRO A 34 -12.69 11.12 12.04
C PRO A 34 -13.67 9.93 12.09
N LEU A 35 -13.87 9.33 13.28
CA LEU A 35 -14.85 8.25 13.49
C LEU A 35 -16.29 8.77 13.71
N ASP A 36 -16.64 9.91 13.10
CA ASP A 36 -17.97 10.51 13.09
C ASP A 36 -18.35 10.95 11.67
N SER A 37 -19.50 10.50 11.16
CA SER A 37 -19.85 10.75 9.76
C SER A 37 -20.23 12.20 9.46
N LYS A 38 -20.68 12.98 10.45
CA LYS A 38 -20.94 14.41 10.27
C LYS A 38 -19.63 15.15 10.02
N GLU A 39 -18.59 14.83 10.80
CA GLU A 39 -17.26 15.41 10.63
C GLU A 39 -16.67 15.02 9.27
N ARG A 40 -16.78 13.74 8.87
CA ARG A 40 -16.38 13.28 7.53
C ARG A 40 -17.05 14.08 6.42
N TYR A 41 -18.37 14.27 6.51
CA TYR A 41 -19.12 15.04 5.51
C TYR A 41 -18.64 16.49 5.44
N ILE A 42 -18.42 17.15 6.58
CA ILE A 42 -17.93 18.53 6.65
C ILE A 42 -16.54 18.64 6.01
N GLU A 43 -15.63 17.71 6.31
CA GLU A 43 -14.29 17.71 5.70
C GLU A 43 -14.36 17.54 4.18
N TYR A 44 -15.11 16.55 3.67
CA TYR A 44 -15.28 16.37 2.23
C TYR A 44 -15.91 17.59 1.56
N PHE A 45 -16.93 18.19 2.18
CA PHE A 45 -17.55 19.42 1.69
C PHE A 45 -16.56 20.59 1.66
N THR A 46 -15.68 20.68 2.67
CA THR A 46 -14.63 21.70 2.74
C THR A 46 -13.64 21.53 1.59
N TYR A 47 -13.09 20.33 1.39
CA TYR A 47 -12.18 20.06 0.27
C TYR A 47 -12.81 20.36 -1.08
N LEU A 48 -14.07 19.95 -1.28
CA LEU A 48 -14.84 20.26 -2.50
C LEU A 48 -14.99 21.78 -2.71
N SER A 49 -15.23 22.53 -1.64
CA SER A 49 -15.44 23.98 -1.70
C SER A 49 -14.16 24.76 -1.96
N GLU A 50 -13.00 24.25 -1.52
CA GLU A 50 -11.70 24.87 -1.77
C GLU A 50 -11.29 24.83 -3.25
N GLY A 51 -11.77 23.85 -4.02
CA GLY A 51 -11.53 23.79 -5.47
C GLY A 51 -10.06 23.57 -5.89
N LYS A 52 -9.20 23.06 -4.99
CA LYS A 52 -7.77 22.80 -5.24
C LYS A 52 -7.49 21.69 -6.27
N TYR A 53 -8.37 20.69 -6.36
CA TYR A 53 -8.22 19.54 -7.24
C TYR A 53 -9.27 19.53 -8.35
N GLN A 54 -8.91 18.97 -9.51
CA GLN A 54 -9.81 18.88 -10.66
C GLN A 54 -10.97 17.91 -10.40
N TYR A 55 -10.69 16.79 -9.75
CA TYR A 55 -11.68 15.79 -9.40
C TYR A 55 -11.58 15.42 -7.92
N TYR A 56 -12.73 15.10 -7.32
CA TYR A 56 -12.84 14.69 -5.93
C TYR A 56 -13.55 13.35 -5.82
N GLY A 57 -13.01 12.45 -5.02
CA GLY A 57 -13.64 11.20 -4.62
C GLY A 57 -13.84 11.11 -3.12
N VAL A 58 -14.73 10.22 -2.70
CA VAL A 58 -14.93 9.85 -1.29
C VAL A 58 -14.40 8.44 -1.10
N ASN A 59 -13.48 8.23 -0.16
CA ASN A 59 -13.04 6.90 0.26
C ASN A 59 -13.89 6.42 1.44
N ILE A 60 -14.26 5.14 1.42
CA ILE A 60 -14.93 4.45 2.53
C ILE A 60 -14.21 3.13 2.84
N SER A 61 -13.50 3.08 3.96
CA SER A 61 -12.85 1.86 4.50
C SER A 61 -13.27 1.53 5.93
N GLU A 62 -13.76 2.52 6.68
CA GLU A 62 -14.21 2.35 8.06
C GLU A 62 -15.73 2.30 8.09
N PHE A 63 -16.29 1.20 8.58
CA PHE A 63 -17.74 0.96 8.55
C PHE A 63 -18.40 1.08 9.93
N GLY A 64 -17.60 1.00 11.01
CA GLY A 64 -18.02 1.26 12.39
C GLY A 64 -18.13 2.75 12.76
N VAL A 65 -18.40 3.62 11.79
CA VAL A 65 -18.45 5.08 11.97
C VAL A 65 -19.85 5.50 12.43
N LYS A 66 -19.93 6.42 13.40
CA LYS A 66 -21.21 6.95 13.88
C LYS A 66 -22.00 7.60 12.74
N ASP A 67 -23.31 7.34 12.66
CA ASP A 67 -24.25 7.87 11.66
C ASP A 67 -23.95 7.49 10.20
N MET A 68 -23.35 6.31 9.96
CA MET A 68 -22.89 5.85 8.64
C MET A 68 -24.02 5.75 7.60
N GLU A 69 -25.20 5.18 7.94
CA GLU A 69 -26.29 5.02 6.97
C GLU A 69 -26.77 6.37 6.41
N LYS A 70 -26.93 7.37 7.29
CA LYS A 70 -27.30 8.73 6.88
C LYS A 70 -26.24 9.31 5.95
N TYR A 71 -24.96 9.08 6.24
CA TYR A 71 -23.87 9.54 5.41
C TYR A 71 -23.89 8.89 4.02
N LEU A 72 -24.13 7.58 3.93
CA LEU A 72 -24.27 6.87 2.65
C LEU A 72 -25.41 7.44 1.79
N HIS A 73 -26.57 7.72 2.38
CA HIS A 73 -27.68 8.37 1.67
C HIS A 73 -27.33 9.75 1.11
N LEU A 74 -26.48 10.53 1.80
CA LEU A 74 -26.05 11.85 1.35
C LEU A 74 -25.07 11.80 0.16
N LEU A 75 -24.44 10.66 -0.09
CA LEU A 75 -23.52 10.49 -1.22
C LEU A 75 -24.25 10.26 -2.55
N GLY A 76 -25.54 9.93 -2.53
CA GLY A 76 -26.39 9.72 -3.70
C GLY A 76 -26.26 8.33 -4.32
N GLU A 77 -27.39 7.68 -4.58
CA GLU A 77 -27.49 6.29 -5.06
C GLU A 77 -26.91 6.07 -6.47
N ASP A 78 -26.97 7.10 -7.32
CA ASP A 78 -26.47 7.07 -8.70
C ASP A 78 -25.00 7.51 -8.83
N THR A 79 -24.37 7.94 -7.72
CA THR A 79 -22.96 8.33 -7.73
C THR A 79 -22.11 7.11 -8.16
N PRO A 80 -21.20 7.26 -9.14
CA PRO A 80 -20.38 6.15 -9.59
C PRO A 80 -19.54 5.55 -8.46
N VAL A 81 -19.65 4.24 -8.24
CA VAL A 81 -18.93 3.52 -7.18
C VAL A 81 -17.89 2.60 -7.79
N ILE A 82 -16.67 2.67 -7.27
CA ILE A 82 -15.65 1.64 -7.41
C ILE A 82 -15.57 0.91 -6.08
N ILE A 83 -15.66 -0.42 -6.09
CA ILE A 83 -15.43 -1.24 -4.90
C ILE A 83 -14.22 -2.16 -5.11
N GLY A 84 -13.25 -2.07 -4.20
CA GLY A 84 -12.14 -3.00 -4.16
C GLY A 84 -12.61 -4.37 -3.70
N THR A 85 -12.19 -5.41 -4.40
CA THR A 85 -12.52 -6.81 -4.10
C THR A 85 -11.25 -7.64 -4.11
N ARG A 86 -11.28 -8.82 -3.50
CA ARG A 86 -10.13 -9.74 -3.47
C ARG A 86 -10.63 -11.14 -3.15
N ASP A 87 -9.91 -12.15 -3.63
CA ASP A 87 -10.05 -13.53 -3.17
C ASP A 87 -10.15 -13.57 -1.63
N SER A 88 -11.20 -14.20 -1.09
CA SER A 88 -11.47 -14.21 0.35
C SER A 88 -10.31 -14.80 1.16
N ILE A 89 -9.56 -15.76 0.62
CA ILE A 89 -8.36 -16.29 1.28
C ILE A 89 -7.25 -15.24 1.30
N GLY A 90 -7.14 -14.44 0.23
CA GLY A 90 -6.26 -13.27 0.19
C GLY A 90 -6.63 -12.19 1.22
N ILE A 91 -7.92 -11.98 1.49
CA ILE A 91 -8.39 -11.08 2.56
C ILE A 91 -8.00 -11.63 3.93
N LEU A 92 -8.30 -12.91 4.19
CA LEU A 92 -7.96 -13.53 5.48
C LEU A 92 -6.44 -13.50 5.72
N LYS A 93 -5.65 -13.86 4.70
CA LYS A 93 -4.19 -13.74 4.71
C LYS A 93 -3.72 -12.35 5.09
N HIS A 94 -4.33 -11.31 4.50
CA HIS A 94 -3.99 -9.94 4.83
C HIS A 94 -4.25 -9.63 6.31
N CYS A 95 -5.39 -10.07 6.84
CA CYS A 95 -5.78 -9.74 8.21
C CYS A 95 -4.87 -10.45 9.24
N ILE A 96 -4.60 -11.74 9.06
CA ILE A 96 -3.80 -12.53 10.02
C ILE A 96 -2.29 -12.40 9.81
N GLY A 97 -1.84 -12.07 8.60
CA GLY A 97 -0.42 -12.02 8.23
C GLY A 97 0.22 -10.64 8.37
N ARG A 98 -0.54 -9.61 8.76
CA ARG A 98 -0.05 -8.23 8.82
C ARG A 98 0.58 -7.92 10.17
N ASN A 99 1.87 -7.57 10.14
CA ASN A 99 2.56 -7.07 11.31
C ASN A 99 2.26 -5.57 11.52
N TRP A 100 1.34 -5.27 12.43
CA TRP A 100 0.92 -3.89 12.72
C TRP A 100 1.99 -3.07 13.47
N ASP A 101 2.94 -3.70 14.15
CA ASP A 101 4.02 -2.98 14.85
C ASP A 101 4.83 -2.09 13.91
N LYS A 102 4.90 -2.45 12.62
CA LYS A 102 5.67 -1.73 11.61
C LYS A 102 5.15 -0.31 11.33
N HIS A 103 3.91 -0.03 11.71
CA HIS A 103 3.34 1.32 11.59
C HIS A 103 3.91 2.30 12.62
N ILE A 104 4.51 1.81 13.71
CA ILE A 104 5.10 2.65 14.76
C ILE A 104 6.54 2.94 14.37
N ILE A 105 6.79 4.15 13.87
CA ILE A 105 8.13 4.61 13.48
C ILE A 105 8.83 5.22 14.70
N SER A 106 10.03 4.73 15.02
CA SER A 106 10.85 5.21 16.14
C SER A 106 12.24 5.71 15.73
N PHE A 107 12.48 5.88 14.42
CA PHE A 107 13.73 6.38 13.84
C PHE A 107 13.52 7.72 13.14
N ASN A 108 14.62 8.45 12.91
CA ASN A 108 14.60 9.68 12.14
C ASN A 108 14.57 9.37 10.65
N GLN A 109 13.69 10.04 9.90
CA GLN A 109 13.66 9.93 8.44
C GLN A 109 14.75 10.75 7.75
N GLU A 110 15.32 11.74 8.46
CA GLU A 110 16.46 12.53 8.01
C GLU A 110 17.72 12.08 8.75
N PHE A 111 18.81 11.84 8.00
CA PHE A 111 20.05 11.29 8.53
C PHE A 111 21.27 11.75 7.73
N ASN A 112 22.48 11.52 8.25
CA ASN A 112 23.75 11.82 7.58
C ASN A 112 24.60 10.56 7.34
N LEU A 113 25.79 10.73 6.75
CA LEU A 113 26.69 9.61 6.44
C LEU A 113 27.23 8.87 7.67
N GLY A 114 27.10 9.45 8.87
CA GLY A 114 27.52 8.84 10.14
C GLY A 114 26.45 7.97 10.78
N HIS A 115 25.24 7.97 10.22
CA HIS A 115 24.11 7.24 10.76
C HIS A 115 24.21 5.73 10.50
N ASP A 116 23.92 4.94 11.53
CA ASP A 116 23.84 3.48 11.45
C ASP A 116 22.49 3.03 10.89
N PHE A 117 22.42 2.88 9.58
CA PHE A 117 21.20 2.51 8.83
C PHE A 117 20.61 1.14 9.21
N ARG A 118 21.24 0.37 10.11
CA ARG A 118 20.71 -0.91 10.60
C ARG A 118 19.42 -0.74 11.40
N ASP A 119 19.13 0.44 11.92
CA ASP A 119 17.83 0.74 12.53
C ASP A 119 16.68 0.63 11.50
N TYR A 120 16.83 1.17 10.29
CA TYR A 120 15.87 1.05 9.20
C TYR A 120 15.69 -0.40 8.78
N THR A 121 16.78 -1.15 8.59
CA THR A 121 16.71 -2.54 8.12
C THR A 121 16.14 -3.47 9.20
N ARG A 122 16.44 -3.24 10.48
CA ARG A 122 15.76 -3.92 11.60
C ARG A 122 14.27 -3.60 11.63
N HIS A 123 13.88 -2.36 11.34
CA HIS A 123 12.47 -1.98 11.30
C HIS A 123 11.71 -2.73 10.22
N ILE A 124 12.28 -2.98 9.04
CA ILE A 124 11.60 -3.75 7.97
C ILE A 124 11.89 -5.25 8.00
N THR A 125 12.72 -5.75 8.91
CA THR A 125 12.96 -7.20 9.05
C THR A 125 11.67 -7.92 9.46
N HIS A 126 11.31 -8.99 8.74
CA HIS A 126 10.11 -9.78 9.06
C HIS A 126 10.22 -10.44 10.44
N LYS A 127 9.10 -10.47 11.16
CA LYS A 127 8.96 -11.22 12.41
C LYS A 127 7.92 -12.29 12.18
N ASP A 128 8.26 -13.53 12.50
CA ASP A 128 7.32 -14.64 12.43
C ASP A 128 6.14 -14.35 13.37
N MET A 129 4.93 -14.57 12.87
CA MET A 129 3.71 -14.34 13.63
C MET A 129 2.92 -15.64 13.74
N GLU A 130 2.35 -15.87 14.92
CA GLU A 130 1.40 -16.96 15.12
C GLU A 130 0.11 -16.64 14.35
N ILE A 131 -0.41 -17.62 13.60
CA ILE A 131 -1.69 -17.47 12.91
C ILE A 131 -2.80 -17.45 13.95
N LYS A 132 -3.44 -16.29 14.13
CA LYS A 132 -4.63 -16.11 14.96
C LYS A 132 -5.73 -15.48 14.12
N VAL A 133 -6.90 -16.09 14.14
CA VAL A 133 -8.09 -15.58 13.45
C VAL A 133 -9.00 -14.93 14.48
N ASP A 134 -9.06 -13.61 14.49
CA ASP A 134 -10.16 -12.87 15.09
C ASP A 134 -11.12 -12.42 13.99
N PHE A 135 -12.36 -12.90 14.04
CA PHE A 135 -13.38 -12.55 13.06
C PHE A 135 -13.83 -11.09 13.16
N LYS A 136 -13.56 -10.43 14.29
CA LYS A 136 -13.81 -8.99 14.44
C LYS A 136 -12.92 -8.18 13.50
N ASP A 137 -11.69 -8.62 13.25
CA ASP A 137 -10.76 -7.95 12.33
C ASP A 137 -11.22 -8.02 10.87
N LEU A 138 -12.19 -8.89 10.57
CA LEU A 138 -12.78 -9.02 9.24
C LEU A 138 -13.99 -8.10 9.03
N GLU A 139 -14.51 -7.42 10.04
CA GLU A 139 -15.75 -6.63 9.94
C GLU A 139 -15.64 -5.45 8.97
N ASN A 140 -14.47 -4.85 8.83
CA ASN A 140 -14.16 -3.81 7.84
C ASN A 140 -13.68 -4.39 6.50
N SER A 141 -13.49 -5.70 6.39
CA SER A 141 -13.12 -6.40 5.16
C SER A 141 -14.34 -7.03 4.45
N PHE A 142 -15.34 -7.46 5.22
CA PHE A 142 -16.57 -8.10 4.76
C PHE A 142 -17.75 -7.15 5.00
N THR A 143 -18.01 -6.28 4.02
CA THR A 143 -18.86 -5.09 4.19
C THR A 143 -19.92 -4.93 3.11
N SER A 144 -19.89 -5.76 2.06
CA SER A 144 -20.71 -5.59 0.86
C SER A 144 -22.20 -5.54 1.19
N THR A 145 -22.65 -6.41 2.10
CA THR A 145 -24.06 -6.52 2.53
C THR A 145 -24.56 -5.26 3.24
N LYS A 146 -23.67 -4.51 3.88
CA LYS A 146 -23.99 -3.28 4.61
C LYS A 146 -23.98 -2.05 3.72
N ILE A 147 -23.13 -2.02 2.68
CA ILE A 147 -22.87 -0.78 1.93
C ILE A 147 -23.45 -0.78 0.52
N LEU A 148 -23.44 -1.91 -0.19
CA LEU A 148 -23.89 -1.97 -1.58
C LEU A 148 -25.38 -1.66 -1.77
N PRO A 149 -26.30 -1.95 -0.83
CA PRO A 149 -27.71 -1.57 -0.99
C PRO A 149 -27.99 -0.08 -1.16
N PHE A 150 -27.03 0.80 -0.86
CA PHE A 150 -27.17 2.25 -0.99
C PHE A 150 -26.81 2.78 -2.39
N PHE A 151 -26.30 1.95 -3.29
CA PHE A 151 -25.74 2.38 -4.57
C PHE A 151 -26.18 1.50 -5.74
N HIS A 152 -26.40 2.12 -6.90
CA HIS A 152 -26.82 1.41 -8.11
C HIS A 152 -25.68 1.20 -9.11
N ASN A 153 -24.77 2.18 -9.25
CA ASN A 153 -23.70 2.15 -10.26
C ASN A 153 -22.38 1.61 -9.68
N ILE A 154 -22.35 0.29 -9.45
CA ILE A 154 -21.23 -0.38 -8.79
C ILE A 154 -20.29 -1.03 -9.81
N THR A 155 -19.00 -0.68 -9.73
CA THR A 155 -17.91 -1.29 -10.50
C THR A 155 -16.94 -1.98 -9.54
N PRO A 156 -16.98 -3.32 -9.42
CA PRO A 156 -15.95 -4.02 -8.67
C PRO A 156 -14.63 -4.02 -9.43
N ILE A 157 -13.53 -3.95 -8.68
CA ILE A 157 -12.16 -4.11 -9.19
C ILE A 157 -11.45 -5.13 -8.31
N ASP A 158 -10.89 -6.17 -8.93
CA ASP A 158 -10.09 -7.15 -8.21
C ASP A 158 -8.75 -6.53 -7.78
N CYS A 159 -8.27 -6.88 -6.60
CA CYS A 159 -6.91 -6.56 -6.15
C CYS A 159 -5.85 -7.06 -7.14
N GLU A 160 -6.13 -8.14 -7.89
CA GLU A 160 -5.30 -8.63 -8.98
C GLU A 160 -5.17 -7.64 -10.15
N GLU A 161 -6.22 -6.86 -10.45
CA GLU A 161 -6.22 -5.86 -11.53
C GLU A 161 -5.38 -4.63 -11.22
N ILE A 162 -5.03 -4.42 -9.95
CA ILE A 162 -4.24 -3.28 -9.48
C ILE A 162 -2.81 -3.69 -9.11
N LEU A 163 -2.39 -4.92 -9.44
CA LEU A 163 -0.99 -5.32 -9.34
C LEU A 163 -0.14 -4.64 -10.42
N PRO A 164 1.19 -4.50 -10.23
CA PRO A 164 2.07 -3.75 -11.13
C PRO A 164 1.97 -4.05 -12.63
N HIS A 165 1.68 -5.30 -12.98
CA HIS A 165 1.59 -5.73 -14.38
C HIS A 165 0.26 -5.37 -15.06
N LYS A 166 -0.76 -4.92 -14.31
CA LYS A 166 -2.10 -4.55 -14.80
C LYS A 166 -2.52 -3.14 -14.40
N ALA A 167 -2.00 -2.60 -13.29
CA ALA A 167 -2.47 -1.37 -12.65
C ALA A 167 -2.61 -0.18 -13.62
N LEU A 168 -1.61 0.04 -14.48
CA LEU A 168 -1.63 1.13 -15.45
C LEU A 168 -2.79 1.00 -16.45
N GLU A 169 -2.97 -0.18 -17.03
CA GLU A 169 -4.04 -0.45 -18.01
C GLU A 169 -5.42 -0.37 -17.34
N THR A 170 -5.55 -0.93 -16.13
CA THR A 170 -6.77 -0.84 -15.32
C THR A 170 -7.14 0.62 -15.07
N MET A 171 -6.18 1.45 -14.67
CA MET A 171 -6.43 2.86 -14.38
C MET A 171 -6.72 3.69 -15.64
N GLN A 172 -6.18 3.31 -16.81
CA GLN A 172 -6.59 3.89 -18.10
C GLN A 172 -8.05 3.56 -18.44
N LYS A 173 -8.48 2.31 -18.24
CA LYS A 173 -9.88 1.88 -18.45
C LYS A 173 -10.83 2.62 -17.51
N LEU A 174 -10.44 2.75 -16.24
CA LEU A 174 -11.21 3.49 -15.24
C LEU A 174 -11.29 4.98 -15.56
N ALA A 175 -10.18 5.61 -15.97
CA ALA A 175 -10.16 7.00 -16.40
C ALA A 175 -11.14 7.26 -17.54
N ALA A 176 -11.15 6.37 -18.55
CA ALA A 176 -12.09 6.44 -19.66
C ALA A 176 -13.54 6.24 -19.21
N LYS A 177 -13.81 5.24 -18.36
CA LYS A 177 -15.17 4.91 -17.86
C LYS A 177 -15.77 6.01 -17.00
N PHE A 178 -14.98 6.59 -16.10
CA PHE A 178 -15.46 7.57 -15.12
C PHE A 178 -15.11 9.01 -15.50
N HIS A 179 -14.48 9.22 -16.66
CA HIS A 179 -14.13 10.51 -17.24
C HIS A 179 -13.21 11.38 -16.36
N PHE A 180 -12.21 10.78 -15.71
CA PHE A 180 -11.13 11.49 -15.03
C PHE A 180 -9.83 11.39 -15.86
N ASN A 181 -8.76 12.08 -15.47
CA ASN A 181 -7.54 12.14 -16.27
C ASN A 181 -6.80 10.78 -16.28
N PRO A 182 -6.19 10.39 -17.40
CA PRO A 182 -5.38 9.17 -17.43
C PRO A 182 -4.14 9.29 -16.53
N PRO A 183 -3.52 8.15 -16.16
CA PRO A 183 -2.30 8.11 -15.35
C PRO A 183 -1.18 9.03 -15.85
N LYS A 184 -0.65 9.90 -14.98
CA LYS A 184 0.45 10.82 -15.30
C LYS A 184 1.86 10.26 -15.05
N ASN A 185 2.03 9.37 -14.08
CA ASN A 185 3.33 8.83 -13.66
C ASN A 185 3.35 7.32 -13.86
N LYS A 186 3.75 6.81 -15.03
CA LYS A 186 3.63 5.38 -15.37
C LYS A 186 4.50 4.50 -14.49
N THR A 187 5.69 4.98 -14.11
CA THR A 187 6.60 4.26 -13.23
C THR A 187 5.97 3.97 -11.87
N TYR A 188 5.18 4.90 -11.30
CA TYR A 188 4.54 4.67 -10.01
C TYR A 188 3.61 3.44 -9.99
N PHE A 189 2.92 3.16 -11.10
CA PHE A 189 2.00 2.02 -11.21
C PHE A 189 2.73 0.68 -11.29
N GLN A 190 4.07 0.67 -11.38
CA GLN A 190 4.89 -0.53 -11.40
C GLN A 190 5.38 -0.94 -9.99
N ASN A 191 5.13 -0.11 -8.97
CA ASN A 191 5.51 -0.44 -7.59
C ASN A 191 4.53 -1.41 -6.93
N TYR A 192 5.08 -2.32 -6.13
CA TYR A 192 4.34 -2.99 -5.07
C TYR A 192 4.33 -2.12 -3.82
N GLU A 193 3.15 -1.59 -3.47
CA GLU A 193 2.95 -0.66 -2.35
C GLU A 193 3.54 -1.12 -1.00
N PHE A 194 3.58 -2.43 -0.74
CA PHE A 194 4.07 -3.00 0.53
C PHE A 194 5.26 -3.96 0.34
N LYS A 195 6.02 -3.84 -0.76
CA LYS A 195 7.15 -4.74 -1.07
C LYS A 195 8.09 -4.87 0.12
N GLY A 196 8.21 -6.07 0.72
CA GLY A 196 9.07 -6.35 1.87
C GLY A 196 9.09 -5.26 2.94
N TYR A 197 7.92 -4.68 3.24
CA TYR A 197 7.75 -3.63 4.26
C TYR A 197 8.41 -2.28 3.98
N LEU A 198 8.92 -2.03 2.77
CA LEU A 198 9.59 -0.77 2.38
C LEU A 198 8.78 0.49 2.71
N ARG A 199 7.46 0.45 2.52
CA ARG A 199 6.57 1.59 2.84
C ARG A 199 6.72 2.10 4.28
N TYR A 200 7.14 1.27 5.23
CA TYR A 200 7.25 1.67 6.62
C TYR A 200 8.54 2.44 6.95
N ILE A 201 9.49 2.53 6.02
CA ILE A 201 10.68 3.37 6.18
C ILE A 201 10.69 4.56 5.21
N LEU A 202 9.98 4.48 4.08
CA LEU A 202 10.03 5.51 3.06
C LEU A 202 9.03 6.66 3.34
N PRO A 203 9.38 7.91 2.99
CA PRO A 203 10.66 8.34 2.42
C PRO A 203 11.77 8.48 3.49
N LEU A 204 13.03 8.34 3.06
CA LEU A 204 14.22 8.69 3.84
C LEU A 204 15.03 9.77 3.11
N ILE A 205 15.68 10.65 3.86
CA ILE A 205 16.43 11.79 3.34
C ILE A 205 17.85 11.78 3.94
N LEU A 206 18.84 11.50 3.10
CA LEU A 206 20.24 11.61 3.44
C LEU A 206 20.74 13.03 3.16
N TYR A 207 21.28 13.68 4.18
CA TYR A 207 22.06 14.92 4.08
C TYR A 207 23.54 14.54 4.16
N ALA A 208 24.21 14.52 3.00
CA ALA A 208 25.61 14.15 2.89
C ALA A 208 26.53 15.36 2.99
N ASN A 209 27.35 15.42 4.05
CA ASN A 209 28.37 16.45 4.26
C ASN A 209 29.78 15.84 4.25
N GLU A 210 30.76 16.54 3.66
CA GLU A 210 32.16 16.07 3.63
C GLU A 210 32.79 15.93 5.03
N LYS A 211 32.25 16.64 6.03
CA LYS A 211 32.71 16.61 7.41
C LYS A 211 32.11 15.45 8.21
N ASP A 212 31.11 14.76 7.66
CA ASP A 212 30.48 13.65 8.37
C ASP A 212 31.46 12.48 8.50
N PRO A 213 31.53 11.83 9.67
CA PRO A 213 32.15 10.53 9.73
C PRO A 213 31.31 9.55 8.90
N ILE A 214 31.94 8.62 8.18
CA ILE A 214 31.23 7.67 7.32
C ILE A 214 31.09 6.36 8.07
N PHE A 215 29.85 5.95 8.32
CA PHE A 215 29.50 4.63 8.81
C PHE A 215 29.67 3.58 7.71
N SER A 216 30.11 2.38 8.08
CA SER A 216 29.99 1.17 7.27
C SER A 216 29.66 -0.03 8.16
N LEU A 217 29.22 -1.12 7.57
CA LEU A 217 28.92 -2.36 8.32
C LEU A 217 30.13 -2.87 9.11
N GLU A 218 31.34 -2.62 8.61
CA GLU A 218 32.61 -3.01 9.25
C GLU A 218 33.10 -1.98 10.28
N LYS A 219 32.64 -0.72 10.19
CA LYS A 219 33.15 0.39 11.00
C LYS A 219 32.02 1.28 11.50
N SER A 220 31.73 1.14 12.79
CA SER A 220 30.86 2.08 13.50
C SER A 220 31.56 3.41 13.75
N VAL A 221 30.82 4.50 13.65
CA VAL A 221 31.28 5.86 13.93
C VAL A 221 30.28 6.56 14.84
N LYS A 222 30.72 7.64 15.49
CA LYS A 222 29.82 8.48 16.30
C LYS A 222 29.11 9.45 15.36
N GLU A 223 27.78 9.37 15.29
CA GLU A 223 26.95 10.28 14.52
C GLU A 223 27.15 11.73 14.96
N THR A 224 27.23 12.64 13.98
CA THR A 224 27.31 14.09 14.15
C THR A 224 25.92 14.72 13.98
N PRO A 225 25.68 15.93 14.53
CA PRO A 225 24.44 16.66 14.24
C PRO A 225 24.25 16.89 12.74
N LEU A 226 23.00 16.85 12.28
CA LEU A 226 22.63 17.06 10.87
C LEU A 226 22.91 18.50 10.41
N ASP A 227 23.73 18.68 9.37
CA ASP A 227 23.99 19.97 8.73
C ASP A 227 23.13 20.10 7.47
N ARG A 228 21.90 20.64 7.59
CA ARG A 228 20.97 20.76 6.45
C ARG A 228 21.41 21.79 5.42
N GLU A 229 22.13 22.82 5.85
CA GLU A 229 22.47 23.98 5.00
C GLU A 229 23.63 23.68 4.05
N ASN A 230 24.61 22.88 4.50
CA ASN A 230 25.83 22.62 3.75
C ASN A 230 25.93 21.19 3.19
N SER A 231 24.83 20.43 3.22
CA SER A 231 24.80 19.05 2.73
C SER A 231 24.18 18.93 1.34
N PHE A 232 24.61 17.92 0.61
CA PHE A 232 23.91 17.45 -0.58
C PHE A 232 22.79 16.50 -0.17
N VAL A 233 21.62 16.63 -0.79
CA VAL A 233 20.42 15.89 -0.39
C VAL A 233 20.16 14.72 -1.34
N PHE A 234 20.03 13.53 -0.77
CA PHE A 234 19.61 12.31 -1.46
C PHE A 234 18.30 11.82 -0.86
N ILE A 235 17.29 11.61 -1.71
CA ILE A 235 15.96 11.15 -1.32
C ILE A 235 15.83 9.68 -1.69
N ILE A 236 15.63 8.83 -0.71
CA ILE A 236 15.34 7.41 -0.90
C ILE A 236 13.83 7.24 -0.77
N ASN A 237 13.15 6.84 -1.84
CA ASN A 237 11.68 6.74 -1.85
C ASN A 237 11.20 5.68 -2.84
N GLN A 238 9.89 5.43 -2.88
CA GLN A 238 9.28 4.57 -3.90
C GLN A 238 9.66 5.04 -5.29
N ASN A 239 9.89 4.08 -6.20
CA ASN A 239 10.31 4.41 -7.55
C ASN A 239 9.18 5.13 -8.30
N SER A 240 9.44 6.32 -8.79
CA SER A 240 8.49 7.15 -9.53
C SER A 240 9.19 7.91 -10.65
N GLU A 241 8.42 8.34 -11.65
CA GLU A 241 8.92 9.33 -12.61
C GLU A 241 9.31 10.60 -11.84
N THR A 242 10.54 11.05 -12.04
CA THR A 242 11.09 12.21 -11.35
C THR A 242 10.64 13.51 -12.00
N TYR A 243 10.65 14.58 -11.22
CA TYR A 243 10.70 15.93 -11.81
C TYR A 243 11.99 16.09 -12.61
N GLU A 244 11.96 16.94 -13.64
CA GLU A 244 13.07 17.09 -14.60
C GLU A 244 14.41 17.45 -13.93
N GLU A 245 14.39 18.10 -12.77
CA GLU A 245 15.56 18.53 -12.02
C GLU A 245 16.23 17.42 -11.18
N TYR A 246 15.58 16.27 -10.98
CA TYR A 246 16.13 15.13 -10.22
C TYR A 246 16.59 14.00 -11.14
N GLU A 247 17.64 13.31 -10.69
CA GLU A 247 18.18 12.10 -11.30
C GLU A 247 18.07 10.92 -10.34
N ASN A 248 17.62 9.76 -10.85
CA ASN A 248 17.58 8.52 -10.10
C ASN A 248 18.90 7.76 -10.28
N ILE A 249 19.76 7.78 -9.26
CA ILE A 249 21.09 7.15 -9.30
C ILE A 249 21.07 5.70 -8.83
N PHE A 250 19.90 5.07 -8.61
CA PHE A 250 19.83 3.71 -8.08
C PHE A 250 20.68 2.70 -8.88
N LYS A 251 20.70 2.83 -10.21
CA LYS A 251 21.49 1.95 -11.10
C LYS A 251 23.01 2.08 -10.91
N GLU A 252 23.50 3.15 -10.30
CA GLU A 252 24.90 3.25 -9.90
C GLU A 252 25.21 2.46 -8.61
N LEU A 253 24.17 2.11 -7.85
CA LEU A 253 24.29 1.47 -6.53
C LEU A 253 24.02 -0.04 -6.62
N SER A 254 23.05 -0.46 -7.45
CA SER A 254 22.66 -1.85 -7.62
C SER A 254 21.88 -2.09 -8.92
N ASP A 255 22.03 -3.29 -9.49
CA ASP A 255 21.24 -3.80 -10.62
C ASP A 255 20.04 -4.67 -10.17
N ASP A 256 19.74 -4.74 -8.87
CA ASP A 256 18.68 -5.61 -8.35
C ASP A 256 17.27 -5.19 -8.84
N PRO A 257 16.37 -6.16 -9.11
CA PRO A 257 14.98 -5.87 -9.50
C PRO A 257 14.18 -5.04 -8.48
N ILE A 258 14.62 -4.93 -7.22
CA ILE A 258 14.00 -4.01 -6.25
C ILE A 258 13.96 -2.56 -6.74
N SER A 259 14.86 -2.18 -7.67
CA SER A 259 14.88 -0.85 -8.33
C SER A 259 13.55 -0.47 -8.97
N GLN A 260 12.70 -1.46 -9.31
CA GLN A 260 11.33 -1.21 -9.76
C GLN A 260 10.45 -0.57 -8.68
N ASN A 261 10.80 -0.76 -7.40
CA ASN A 261 10.04 -0.35 -6.22
C ASN A 261 10.72 0.78 -5.42
N LEU A 262 12.03 0.98 -5.61
CA LEU A 262 12.87 1.86 -4.81
C LEU A 262 13.75 2.72 -5.72
N GLY A 263 13.80 4.02 -5.46
CA GLY A 263 14.67 4.98 -6.14
C GLY A 263 15.54 5.75 -5.17
N VAL A 264 16.68 6.24 -5.66
CA VAL A 264 17.57 7.15 -4.93
C VAL A 264 17.75 8.39 -5.79
N TYR A 265 17.22 9.51 -5.32
CA TYR A 265 17.07 10.73 -6.09
C TYR A 265 17.95 11.84 -5.57
N VAL A 266 18.59 12.56 -6.48
CA VAL A 266 19.44 13.72 -6.17
C VAL A 266 19.24 14.77 -7.26
N LYS A 267 19.37 16.06 -6.92
CA LYS A 267 19.29 17.12 -7.92
C LYS A 267 20.46 17.01 -8.90
N LYS A 268 20.16 17.16 -10.19
CA LYS A 268 21.18 17.16 -11.26
C LYS A 268 22.24 18.26 -11.08
N GLU A 269 21.85 19.39 -10.51
CA GLU A 269 22.79 20.49 -10.19
C GLU A 269 23.73 20.14 -9.04
N ASP A 270 23.23 19.43 -8.03
CA ASP A 270 24.04 18.96 -6.91
C ASP A 270 25.04 17.90 -7.38
N LEU A 271 24.62 16.93 -8.19
CA LEU A 271 25.53 15.93 -8.79
C LEU A 271 26.74 16.55 -9.51
N LYS A 272 26.56 17.71 -10.16
CA LYS A 272 27.65 18.43 -10.85
C LYS A 272 28.61 19.14 -9.89
N ARG A 273 28.16 19.45 -8.67
CA ARG A 273 28.90 20.18 -7.64
C ARG A 273 29.65 19.27 -6.67
N ILE A 274 29.21 18.02 -6.51
CA ILE A 274 29.85 17.07 -5.60
C ILE A 274 31.23 16.71 -6.15
N ASP A 275 32.26 16.83 -5.31
CA ASP A 275 33.60 16.35 -5.67
C ASP A 275 33.61 14.84 -5.94
N LYS A 276 34.45 14.38 -6.88
CA LYS A 276 34.47 12.97 -7.29
C LYS A 276 34.84 12.02 -6.15
N GLU A 277 35.77 12.41 -5.29
CA GLU A 277 36.17 11.59 -4.15
C GLU A 277 35.04 11.52 -3.12
N PHE A 278 34.37 12.64 -2.87
CA PHE A 278 33.24 12.67 -1.96
C PHE A 278 32.03 11.90 -2.50
N TYR A 279 31.74 12.01 -3.80
CA TYR A 279 30.67 11.23 -4.44
C TYR A 279 30.92 9.72 -4.33
N ALA A 280 32.19 9.28 -4.49
CA ALA A 280 32.55 7.88 -4.30
C ALA A 280 32.27 7.41 -2.85
N LYS A 281 32.52 8.26 -1.84
CA LYS A 281 32.20 7.97 -0.44
C LYS A 281 30.70 7.86 -0.20
N ILE A 282 29.90 8.78 -0.75
CA ILE A 282 28.44 8.74 -0.67
C ILE A 282 27.91 7.44 -1.30
N LYS A 283 28.41 7.09 -2.49
CA LYS A 283 28.03 5.84 -3.17
C LYS A 283 28.41 4.61 -2.37
N GLY A 284 29.60 4.57 -1.75
CA GLY A 284 29.99 3.47 -0.88
C GLY A 284 28.99 3.23 0.26
N TYR A 285 28.64 4.30 0.99
CA TYR A 285 27.64 4.26 2.05
C TYR A 285 26.27 3.79 1.54
N LEU A 286 25.78 4.40 0.46
CA LEU A 286 24.46 4.09 -0.10
C LEU A 286 24.40 2.67 -0.67
N SER A 287 25.47 2.18 -1.30
CA SER A 287 25.52 0.81 -1.83
C SER A 287 25.42 -0.22 -0.71
N GLU A 288 26.12 -0.04 0.41
CA GLU A 288 25.97 -0.93 1.59
C GLU A 288 24.54 -0.88 2.15
N PHE A 289 23.97 0.32 2.28
CA PHE A 289 22.61 0.48 2.79
C PHE A 289 21.58 -0.20 1.87
N ILE A 290 21.63 0.07 0.56
CA ILE A 290 20.72 -0.52 -0.43
C ILE A 290 20.89 -2.05 -0.48
N ALA A 291 22.11 -2.57 -0.37
CA ALA A 291 22.34 -4.02 -0.31
C ALA A 291 21.65 -4.65 0.90
N GLU A 292 21.71 -4.02 2.08
CA GLU A 292 21.00 -4.52 3.27
C GLU A 292 19.47 -4.40 3.14
N ILE A 293 18.95 -3.31 2.55
CA ILE A 293 17.52 -3.20 2.21
C ILE A 293 17.09 -4.36 1.30
N ILE A 294 17.85 -4.64 0.23
CA ILE A 294 17.57 -5.76 -0.69
C ILE A 294 17.51 -7.08 0.07
N ARG A 295 18.51 -7.35 0.92
CA ARG A 295 18.61 -8.59 1.70
C ARG A 295 17.38 -8.77 2.58
N VAL A 296 17.07 -7.80 3.45
CA VAL A 296 15.95 -7.93 4.38
C VAL A 296 14.58 -7.92 3.68
N THR A 297 14.46 -7.23 2.53
CA THR A 297 13.24 -7.27 1.71
C THR A 297 13.00 -8.67 1.15
N LYS A 298 14.04 -9.32 0.59
CA LYS A 298 13.95 -10.68 0.05
C LYS A 298 13.58 -11.69 1.14
N GLU A 299 14.26 -11.62 2.29
CA GLU A 299 13.95 -12.45 3.45
C GLU A 299 12.51 -12.26 3.94
N ALA A 300 12.02 -11.02 3.96
CA ALA A 300 10.64 -10.75 4.33
C ALA A 300 9.65 -11.34 3.31
N GLU A 301 9.88 -11.16 2.02
CA GLU A 301 9.00 -11.66 0.96
C GLU A 301 8.91 -13.19 0.93
N GLU A 302 9.97 -13.90 1.30
CA GLU A 302 9.97 -15.36 1.46
C GLU A 302 9.12 -15.83 2.64
N LYS A 303 9.18 -15.09 3.77
CA LYS A 303 8.52 -15.47 5.02
C LYS A 303 7.08 -14.96 5.16
N ILE A 304 6.73 -13.86 4.49
CA ILE A 304 5.37 -13.31 4.52
C ILE A 304 4.38 -14.40 4.12
N LEU A 305 3.39 -14.61 4.99
CA LEU A 305 2.30 -15.57 4.85
C LEU A 305 1.71 -15.55 3.43
N LYS A 306 1.54 -16.74 2.84
CA LYS A 306 0.92 -16.95 1.52
C LYS A 306 -0.46 -17.57 1.66
N GLU A 307 -1.28 -17.43 0.63
CA GLU A 307 -2.64 -18.00 0.58
C GLU A 307 -2.64 -19.52 0.83
N LYS A 308 -1.64 -20.25 0.31
CA LYS A 308 -1.45 -21.69 0.56
C LYS A 308 -1.26 -22.03 2.04
N ASP A 309 -0.60 -21.16 2.80
CA ASP A 309 -0.31 -21.38 4.22
C ASP A 309 -1.61 -21.18 5.03
N VAL A 310 -2.44 -20.22 4.61
CA VAL A 310 -3.78 -20.01 5.16
C VAL A 310 -4.68 -21.22 4.88
N LEU A 311 -4.67 -21.76 3.67
CA LEU A 311 -5.43 -22.97 3.34
C LEU A 311 -4.99 -24.18 4.17
N ALA A 312 -3.68 -24.36 4.35
CA ALA A 312 -3.13 -25.42 5.21
C ALA A 312 -3.60 -25.25 6.66
N PHE A 313 -3.58 -24.02 7.19
CA PHE A 313 -4.13 -23.72 8.51
C PHE A 313 -5.62 -24.06 8.60
N LEU A 314 -6.44 -23.59 7.65
CA LEU A 314 -7.89 -23.81 7.64
C LEU A 314 -8.25 -25.30 7.57
N LYS A 315 -7.46 -26.11 6.87
CA LYS A 315 -7.64 -27.56 6.77
C LYS A 315 -7.59 -28.26 8.12
N GLU A 316 -6.71 -27.82 9.00
CA GLU A 316 -6.53 -28.40 10.35
C GLU A 316 -7.51 -27.79 11.39
N HIS A 317 -8.25 -26.72 11.04
CA HIS A 317 -9.12 -25.99 11.96
C HIS A 317 -10.56 -25.91 11.43
N ARG A 318 -11.28 -27.04 11.50
CA ARG A 318 -12.66 -27.19 10.98
C ARG A 318 -13.61 -26.08 11.45
N ASP A 319 -13.66 -25.78 12.74
CA ASP A 319 -14.61 -24.81 13.30
C ASP A 319 -14.35 -23.39 12.77
N ILE A 320 -13.08 -22.99 12.67
CA ILE A 320 -12.67 -21.72 12.09
C ILE A 320 -13.08 -21.67 10.62
N SER A 321 -12.81 -22.74 9.87
CA SER A 321 -13.18 -22.86 8.46
C SER A 321 -14.67 -22.71 8.21
N LEU A 322 -15.51 -23.42 8.98
CA LEU A 322 -16.97 -23.34 8.80
C LEU A 322 -17.51 -21.94 9.15
N LYS A 323 -16.96 -21.29 10.18
CA LYS A 323 -17.32 -19.91 10.54
C LYS A 323 -16.89 -18.92 9.45
N PHE A 324 -15.67 -19.06 8.93
CA PHE A 324 -15.18 -18.21 7.84
C PHE A 324 -15.98 -18.41 6.54
N LYS A 325 -16.35 -19.65 6.22
CA LYS A 325 -17.20 -19.97 5.07
C LYS A 325 -18.54 -19.26 5.12
N LYS A 326 -19.20 -19.25 6.29
CA LYS A 326 -20.47 -18.54 6.48
C LYS A 326 -20.33 -17.04 6.19
N MET A 327 -19.27 -16.40 6.68
CA MET A 327 -19.00 -14.98 6.38
C MET A 327 -18.76 -14.74 4.89
N CYS A 328 -18.03 -15.63 4.21
CA CYS A 328 -17.84 -15.55 2.76
C CYS A 328 -19.16 -15.71 1.99
N ASP A 329 -20.03 -16.63 2.39
CA ASP A 329 -21.31 -16.84 1.71
C ASP A 329 -22.21 -15.62 1.76
N GLU A 330 -22.20 -14.89 2.88
CA GLU A 330 -22.93 -13.64 3.05
C GLU A 330 -22.31 -12.51 2.20
N GLU A 331 -20.99 -12.28 2.32
CA GLU A 331 -20.28 -11.22 1.61
C GLU A 331 -20.32 -11.36 0.08
N LEU A 332 -20.23 -12.60 -0.41
CA LEU A 332 -20.13 -12.86 -1.85
C LEU A 332 -21.47 -12.97 -2.54
N LYS A 333 -22.60 -12.88 -1.82
CA LYS A 333 -23.94 -13.00 -2.40
C LYS A 333 -24.16 -12.04 -3.57
N TYR A 334 -23.87 -10.75 -3.38
CA TYR A 334 -24.00 -9.73 -4.43
C TYR A 334 -23.09 -10.03 -5.62
N PHE A 335 -21.82 -10.37 -5.37
CA PHE A 335 -20.84 -10.58 -6.44
C PHE A 335 -21.12 -11.86 -7.23
N LYS A 336 -21.54 -12.96 -6.58
CA LYS A 336 -21.94 -14.19 -7.28
C LYS A 336 -23.17 -13.95 -8.19
N GLN A 337 -24.07 -13.06 -7.81
CA GLN A 337 -25.28 -12.73 -8.59
C GLN A 337 -24.99 -11.78 -9.76
N ASN A 338 -24.23 -10.71 -9.53
CA ASN A 338 -24.06 -9.61 -10.49
C ASN A 338 -22.73 -9.67 -11.26
N HIS A 339 -21.71 -10.31 -10.68
CA HIS A 339 -20.35 -10.39 -11.24
C HIS A 339 -19.75 -11.80 -11.09
N PRO A 340 -20.44 -12.88 -11.55
CA PRO A 340 -20.00 -14.26 -11.30
C PRO A 340 -18.59 -14.54 -11.85
N ASN A 341 -18.19 -13.90 -12.95
CA ASN A 341 -16.86 -14.08 -13.54
C ASN A 341 -15.72 -13.62 -12.59
N LEU A 342 -15.95 -12.59 -11.78
CA LEU A 342 -14.99 -12.11 -10.78
C LEU A 342 -14.75 -13.17 -9.70
N VAL A 343 -15.82 -13.68 -9.09
CA VAL A 343 -15.70 -14.73 -8.06
C VAL A 343 -15.14 -16.02 -8.68
N ASN A 344 -15.46 -16.30 -9.94
CA ASN A 344 -14.92 -17.44 -10.66
C ASN A 344 -13.42 -17.32 -10.99
N SER A 345 -12.81 -16.13 -10.98
CA SER A 345 -11.35 -16.01 -11.13
C SER A 345 -10.58 -16.30 -9.84
N TRP A 346 -11.25 -16.38 -8.68
CA TRP A 346 -10.59 -16.56 -7.39
C TRP A 346 -10.20 -18.01 -7.13
N HIS A 347 -8.93 -18.31 -7.41
CA HIS A 347 -8.38 -19.65 -7.32
C HIS A 347 -8.38 -20.20 -5.90
N TYR A 348 -7.91 -19.43 -4.91
CA TYR A 348 -7.75 -19.91 -3.54
C TYR A 348 -9.10 -20.02 -2.84
N TYR A 349 -10.03 -19.10 -3.09
CA TYR A 349 -11.39 -19.22 -2.58
C TYR A 349 -12.07 -20.51 -3.09
N LYS A 350 -11.88 -20.89 -4.35
CA LYS A 350 -12.41 -22.18 -4.87
C LYS A 350 -11.78 -23.40 -4.21
N GLU A 351 -10.49 -23.37 -3.90
CA GLU A 351 -9.85 -24.44 -3.13
C GLU A 351 -10.43 -24.54 -1.72
N PHE A 352 -10.67 -23.40 -1.09
CA PHE A 352 -11.33 -23.34 0.21
C PHE A 352 -12.77 -23.87 0.17
N GLU A 353 -13.57 -23.56 -0.86
CA GLU A 353 -14.92 -24.12 -1.01
C GLU A 353 -14.88 -25.65 -1.05
N LYS A 354 -13.98 -26.23 -1.85
CA LYS A 354 -13.77 -27.69 -1.90
C LYS A 354 -13.33 -28.27 -0.56
N LEU A 355 -12.44 -27.56 0.16
CA LEU A 355 -12.04 -27.96 1.50
C LEU A 355 -13.26 -28.04 2.44
N CYS A 356 -14.13 -27.02 2.45
CA CYS A 356 -15.32 -27.02 3.28
C CYS A 356 -16.31 -28.15 2.95
N GLU A 357 -16.41 -28.56 1.68
CA GLU A 357 -17.23 -29.71 1.28
C GLU A 357 -16.76 -31.01 1.96
N THR A 358 -15.45 -31.19 2.15
CA THR A 358 -14.90 -32.37 2.86
C THR A 358 -15.27 -32.40 4.35
N PHE A 359 -15.56 -31.24 4.95
CA PHE A 359 -16.04 -31.15 6.33
C PHE A 359 -17.54 -31.42 6.48
N ALA A 360 -18.32 -31.41 5.39
CA ALA A 360 -19.75 -31.71 5.43
C ALA A 360 -20.04 -33.21 5.30
N ILE A 361 -19.05 -34.00 4.86
CA ILE A 361 -19.14 -35.44 4.62
C ILE A 361 -18.73 -36.26 5.87
N ASN A 362 -18.04 -35.62 6.83
CA ASN A 362 -17.60 -36.19 8.12
C ASN A 362 -18.28 -35.49 9.29
#